data_AF-A0A7J4R4G5-F1
#
_entry.id   AF-A0A7J4R4G5-F1
#
_cell.length_a   1.000
_cell.length_b   1.000
_cell.length_c   1.000
_cell.angle_alpha   90.00
_cell.angle_beta   90.00
_cell.angle_gamma   90.00
#
_symmetry.space_group_name_H-M   'P 1'
#
loop_
_entity.id
_entity.type
_entity.pdbx_description
1 polymer ?
#
loop_
_entity_poly.entity_id
_entity_poly.type
_entity_poly.pdbx_seq_one_letter_code
_entity_poly.pdbx_strand_id
1 'polypeptide(L)'
;RDVLWEAIGRSKDGQPAPGMSTGLPERRISTADEHGTGVGESVPMPVSRGRLLLLEPMRVQDFGPWTDVVDESFILLGPSNQWPGNIYSAMIAIHWEIVIEASKSDGTRMKWVRPINIEAPNNVVSIDKLPVRSGRVES
;
A
#
# COMPACT_ATOMS: atom_id res chain seq x y z
N ARG A 1 -11.43 1.81 19.52
CA ARG A 1 -10.64 1.40 18.33
C ARG A 1 -10.47 -0.10 18.31
N ASP A 2 -10.06 -0.71 19.42
CA ASP A 2 -9.87 -2.18 19.56
C ASP A 2 -11.12 -2.99 19.23
N VAL A 3 -12.30 -2.52 19.65
CA VAL A 3 -13.61 -3.14 19.32
C VAL A 3 -13.89 -3.21 17.82
N LEU A 4 -13.37 -2.26 17.03
CA LEU A 4 -13.57 -2.21 15.58
C LEU A 4 -12.63 -3.16 14.85
N TRP A 5 -11.40 -3.33 15.37
CA TRP A 5 -10.42 -4.29 14.86
C TRP A 5 -10.86 -5.74 15.09
N GLU A 6 -11.42 -6.00 16.27
CA GLU A 6 -11.99 -7.31 16.64
C GLU A 6 -13.21 -7.67 15.78
N ALA A 7 -14.08 -6.69 15.48
CA ALA A 7 -15.23 -6.88 14.60
C ALA A 7 -14.86 -7.20 13.13
N ILE A 8 -13.69 -6.77 12.67
CA ILE A 8 -13.20 -7.02 11.29
C ILE A 8 -12.23 -8.23 11.27
N GLY A 9 -11.98 -8.86 12.42
CA GLY A 9 -11.08 -10.02 12.54
C GLY A 9 -9.61 -9.70 12.26
N ARG A 10 -9.15 -8.47 12.55
CA ARG A 10 -7.77 -8.01 12.28
C ARG A 10 -7.01 -7.75 13.59
N SER A 11 -5.74 -8.14 13.64
CA SER A 11 -4.88 -7.85 14.81
C SER A 11 -4.41 -6.40 14.82
N LYS A 12 -4.09 -5.88 16.00
CA LYS A 12 -3.56 -4.53 16.24
C LYS A 12 -2.24 -4.27 15.48
N ASP A 13 -1.47 -5.33 15.24
CA ASP A 13 -0.20 -5.30 14.51
C ASP A 13 -0.37 -5.62 13.01
N GLY A 14 -1.60 -5.83 12.54
CA GLY A 14 -1.93 -6.13 11.14
C GLY A 14 -2.16 -4.89 10.27
N GLN A 15 -2.32 -5.10 8.96
CA GLN A 15 -2.58 -4.01 8.02
C GLN A 15 -3.97 -3.37 8.25
N PRO A 16 -4.07 -2.03 8.31
CA PRO A 16 -5.33 -1.34 8.47
C PRO A 16 -6.30 -1.59 7.33
N ALA A 17 -7.60 -1.38 7.58
CA ALA A 17 -8.61 -1.40 6.53
C ALA A 17 -8.31 -0.33 5.46
N PRO A 18 -8.67 -0.57 4.18
CA PRO A 18 -8.59 0.47 3.16
C PRO A 18 -9.29 1.75 3.65
N GLY A 19 -8.61 2.90 3.58
CA GLY A 19 -9.09 4.18 4.11
C GLY A 19 -8.77 4.47 5.58
N MET A 20 -8.05 3.58 6.28
CA MET A 20 -7.57 3.78 7.64
C MET A 20 -6.05 3.88 7.69
N SER A 21 -5.51 4.85 8.44
CA SER A 21 -4.06 5.00 8.63
C SER A 21 -3.47 3.82 9.41
N THR A 22 -2.25 3.41 9.07
CA THR A 22 -1.45 2.48 9.88
C THR A 22 -1.17 3.08 11.25
N GLY A 23 -1.35 2.30 12.32
CA GLY A 23 -0.99 2.75 13.67
C GLY A 23 0.51 3.05 13.74
N LEU A 24 0.87 4.21 14.27
CA LEU A 24 2.29 4.52 14.54
C LEU A 24 2.78 3.58 15.66
N PRO A 25 3.94 2.92 15.50
CA PRO A 25 4.50 2.11 16.59
C PRO A 25 4.80 3.00 17.81
N GLU A 26 4.56 2.47 19.02
CA GLU A 26 4.64 3.18 20.31
C GLU A 26 5.98 3.90 20.59
N ARG A 27 7.05 3.58 19.85
CA ARG A 27 8.38 4.15 20.09
C ARG A 27 8.83 5.10 18.97
N ARG A 28 8.08 6.19 18.76
CA ARG A 28 8.57 7.40 18.09
C ARG A 28 8.11 8.65 18.82
N ILE A 29 8.66 8.87 20.01
CA ILE A 29 8.77 10.22 20.57
C ILE A 29 10.21 10.65 20.35
N SER A 30 10.56 10.98 19.10
CA SER A 30 11.59 11.99 18.87
C SER A 30 10.91 13.34 19.10
N THR A 31 11.47 14.12 20.02
CA THR A 31 10.94 15.32 20.68
C THR A 31 10.67 16.54 19.77
N ALA A 32 10.13 16.32 18.57
CA ALA A 32 9.66 17.37 17.66
C ALA A 32 8.38 17.00 16.89
N ASP A 33 7.94 15.73 16.90
CA ASP A 33 6.83 15.23 16.11
C ASP A 33 5.56 14.98 16.94
N GLU A 34 5.12 15.98 17.73
CA GLU A 34 3.80 15.94 18.39
C GLU A 34 2.62 16.07 17.41
N HIS A 35 2.89 16.36 16.13
CA HIS A 35 1.88 16.41 15.09
C HIS A 35 2.06 15.22 14.16
N GLY A 36 1.21 14.22 14.35
CA GLY A 36 1.21 12.96 13.61
C GLY A 36 1.37 13.18 12.11
N THR A 37 2.43 12.61 11.57
CA THR A 37 2.54 12.38 10.12
C THR A 37 2.63 10.88 9.91
N GLY A 38 1.57 10.33 9.32
CA GLY A 38 1.53 8.94 8.89
C GLY A 38 2.57 8.67 7.80
N VAL A 39 3.06 7.44 7.72
CA VAL A 39 3.90 7.02 6.58
C VAL A 39 3.05 7.14 5.31
N GLY A 40 3.50 7.94 4.32
CA GLY A 40 2.73 8.19 3.09
C GLY A 40 2.06 9.58 3.01
N GLU A 41 2.29 10.45 3.98
CA GLU A 41 1.79 11.83 3.97
C GLU A 41 2.82 12.82 3.42
N SER A 42 2.32 13.92 2.86
CA SER A 42 3.17 14.97 2.32
C SER A 42 3.82 15.75 3.46
N VAL A 43 5.15 15.77 3.53
CA VAL A 43 5.88 16.47 4.61
C VAL A 43 6.45 17.81 4.12
N PRO A 44 6.50 18.85 4.97
CA PRO A 44 7.08 20.13 4.56
C PRO A 44 8.57 19.99 4.27
N MET A 45 9.00 20.54 3.13
CA MET A 45 10.39 20.60 2.74
C MET A 45 11.01 21.91 3.25
N PRO A 46 12.06 21.86 4.09
CA PRO A 46 12.71 23.06 4.58
C PRO A 46 13.46 23.76 3.44
N VAL A 47 12.97 24.93 3.02
CA VAL A 47 13.61 25.78 2.01
C VAL A 47 13.89 27.17 2.57
N SER A 48 14.99 27.77 2.11
CA SER A 48 15.53 29.01 2.67
C SER A 48 14.72 30.29 2.35
N ARG A 49 13.79 30.26 1.37
CA ARG A 49 12.97 31.44 0.99
C ARG A 49 11.57 31.10 0.49
N GLY A 50 10.58 31.65 1.19
CA GLY A 50 9.30 32.20 0.68
C GLY A 50 8.27 31.26 0.01
N ARG A 51 8.61 30.02 -0.31
CA ARG A 51 7.69 29.05 -0.91
C ARG A 51 7.57 27.83 -0.02
N LEU A 52 6.36 27.41 0.30
CA LEU A 52 6.12 26.11 0.92
C LEU A 52 6.27 25.05 -0.17
N LEU A 53 7.26 24.17 -0.02
CA LEU A 53 7.35 22.96 -0.83
C LEU A 53 6.99 21.77 0.05
N LEU A 54 6.32 20.78 -0.53
CA LEU A 54 5.94 19.53 0.14
C LEU A 54 6.67 18.37 -0.54
N LEU A 55 7.18 17.44 0.25
CA LEU A 55 7.68 16.15 -0.22
C LEU A 55 6.51 15.19 -0.24
N GLU A 56 6.07 14.79 -1.43
CA GLU A 56 5.10 13.72 -1.58
C GLU A 56 5.83 12.37 -1.66
N PRO A 57 5.37 11.33 -0.95
CA PRO A 57 5.95 10.01 -1.08
C PRO A 57 5.73 9.46 -2.49
N MET A 58 6.79 8.90 -3.06
CA MET A 58 6.75 8.30 -4.39
C MET A 58 5.83 7.07 -4.39
N ARG A 59 4.77 7.13 -5.19
CA ARG A 59 3.83 6.02 -5.37
C ARG A 59 4.29 5.17 -6.55
N VAL A 60 4.67 3.94 -6.26
CA VAL A 60 5.03 2.93 -7.25
C VAL A 60 4.09 1.74 -7.09
N GLN A 61 3.66 1.17 -8.21
CA GLN A 61 2.83 -0.04 -8.21
C GLN A 61 2.98 -0.76 -9.54
N ASP A 62 2.87 -2.07 -9.49
CA ASP A 62 2.87 -2.95 -10.64
C ASP A 62 1.84 -4.05 -10.43
N PHE A 63 1.39 -4.69 -11.51
CA PHE A 63 0.37 -5.72 -11.45
C PHE A 63 0.67 -6.86 -12.40
N GLY A 64 0.22 -8.05 -12.03
CA GLY A 64 0.16 -9.18 -12.94
C GLY A 64 -0.98 -9.05 -13.95
N PRO A 65 -0.99 -9.90 -15.00
CA PRO A 65 -2.09 -9.95 -15.95
C PRO A 65 -3.40 -10.34 -15.27
N TRP A 66 -4.52 -9.76 -15.73
CA TRP A 66 -5.85 -10.20 -15.32
C TRP A 66 -6.10 -11.64 -15.78
N THR A 67 -6.68 -12.44 -14.89
CA THR A 67 -7.02 -13.84 -15.14
C THR A 67 -8.51 -14.02 -14.89
N ASP A 68 -9.22 -14.64 -15.83
CA ASP A 68 -10.64 -14.97 -15.66
C ASP A 68 -10.81 -16.03 -14.58
N VAL A 69 -11.80 -15.84 -13.71
CA VAL A 69 -12.14 -16.81 -12.67
C VAL A 69 -13.09 -17.83 -13.28
N VAL A 70 -12.51 -18.94 -13.78
CA VAL A 70 -13.26 -20.01 -14.47
C VAL A 70 -13.61 -21.17 -13.52
N ASP A 71 -12.74 -21.44 -12.54
CA ASP A 71 -12.84 -22.57 -11.60
C ASP A 71 -12.74 -22.10 -10.14
N GLU A 72 -13.02 -23.00 -9.19
CA GLU A 72 -12.89 -22.75 -7.75
C GLU A 72 -11.44 -22.45 -7.31
N SER A 73 -10.46 -22.91 -8.08
CA SER A 73 -9.04 -22.66 -7.87
C SER A 73 -8.36 -22.17 -9.14
N PHE A 74 -7.54 -21.13 -9.03
CA PHE A 74 -6.80 -20.57 -10.15
C PHE A 74 -5.43 -20.06 -9.70
N ILE A 75 -4.50 -19.95 -10.66
CA ILE A 75 -3.15 -19.45 -10.43
C ILE A 75 -3.11 -17.98 -10.87
N LEU A 76 -2.70 -17.12 -9.96
CA LEU A 76 -2.44 -15.71 -10.25
C LEU A 76 -0.96 -15.50 -10.54
N LEU A 77 -0.68 -14.87 -11.68
CA LEU A 77 0.67 -14.40 -11.99
C LEU A 77 0.90 -13.05 -11.32
N GLY A 78 2.09 -12.88 -10.73
CA GLY A 78 2.52 -11.60 -10.18
C GLY A 78 2.97 -10.60 -11.26
N PRO A 79 3.42 -9.41 -10.85
CA PRO A 79 4.06 -8.44 -11.74
C PRO A 79 5.28 -9.03 -12.47
N SER A 80 5.66 -8.42 -13.59
CA SER A 80 6.79 -8.89 -14.42
C SER A 80 8.15 -8.68 -13.74
N ASN A 81 8.30 -7.59 -12.98
CA ASN A 81 9.49 -7.36 -12.17
C ASN A 81 9.40 -8.15 -10.85
N GLN A 82 10.55 -8.56 -10.32
CA GLN A 82 10.59 -9.09 -8.96
C GLN A 82 10.38 -7.93 -7.98
N TRP A 83 9.35 -8.04 -7.14
CA TRP A 83 9.09 -7.09 -6.06
C TRP A 83 9.48 -7.68 -4.72
N PRO A 84 9.88 -6.86 -3.74
CA PRO A 84 10.08 -7.34 -2.37
C PRO A 84 8.78 -7.89 -1.79
N GLY A 85 8.89 -8.72 -0.76
CA GLY A 85 7.75 -9.09 0.08
C GLY A 85 7.16 -7.89 0.82
N ASN A 86 6.28 -8.14 1.78
CA ASN A 86 5.70 -7.07 2.58
C ASN A 86 6.80 -6.40 3.43
N ILE A 87 6.90 -5.07 3.37
CA ILE A 87 7.86 -4.27 4.14
C ILE A 87 7.11 -3.11 4.78
N TYR A 88 7.24 -2.93 6.09
CA TYR A 88 6.75 -1.77 6.81
C TYR A 88 7.90 -1.17 7.62
N SER A 89 8.59 -0.21 7.01
CA SER A 89 9.76 0.46 7.61
C SER A 89 9.53 1.96 7.75
N ALA A 90 10.49 2.65 8.38
CA ALA A 90 10.43 4.10 8.51
C ALA A 90 10.58 4.84 7.17
N MET A 91 11.16 4.21 6.13
CA MET A 91 11.49 4.84 4.86
C MET A 91 10.60 4.39 3.70
N ILE A 92 10.26 3.09 3.66
CA ILE A 92 9.44 2.49 2.61
C ILE A 92 8.35 1.60 3.20
N ALA A 93 7.21 1.56 2.50
CA ALA A 93 6.12 0.64 2.76
C ALA A 93 5.77 -0.11 1.46
N ILE A 94 5.81 -1.44 1.51
CA ILE A 94 5.45 -2.34 0.42
C ILE A 94 4.40 -3.31 0.95
N HIS A 95 3.27 -3.37 0.26
CA HIS A 95 2.18 -4.29 0.57
C HIS A 95 1.68 -4.92 -0.72
N TRP A 96 1.03 -6.06 -0.57
CA TRP A 96 0.51 -6.85 -1.67
C TRP A 96 -0.99 -7.02 -1.52
N GLU A 97 -1.71 -6.98 -2.64
CA GLU A 97 -3.16 -7.11 -2.66
C GLU A 97 -3.59 -8.00 -3.83
N ILE A 98 -4.63 -8.79 -3.61
CA ILE A 98 -5.39 -9.46 -4.65
C ILE A 98 -6.61 -8.60 -4.96
N VAL A 99 -6.81 -8.30 -6.24
CA VAL A 99 -7.98 -7.56 -6.72
C VAL A 99 -8.81 -8.47 -7.60
N ILE A 100 -10.09 -8.59 -7.28
CA ILE A 100 -11.09 -9.25 -8.12
C ILE A 100 -12.06 -8.19 -8.62
N GLU A 101 -12.19 -8.06 -9.94
CA GLU A 101 -13.16 -7.19 -10.59
C GLU A 101 -14.34 -8.03 -11.08
N ALA A 102 -15.55 -7.70 -10.61
CA ALA A 102 -16.80 -8.25 -11.11
C ALA A 102 -17.54 -7.18 -11.91
N SER A 103 -17.97 -7.53 -13.12
CA SER A 103 -18.77 -6.65 -13.97
C SER A 103 -20.17 -7.23 -14.14
N LYS A 104 -21.20 -6.41 -13.91
CA LYS A 104 -22.59 -6.77 -14.20
C LYS A 104 -22.94 -6.48 -15.66
N SER A 105 -24.01 -7.11 -16.14
CA SER A 105 -24.54 -6.88 -17.49
C SER A 105 -25.00 -5.44 -17.75
N ASP A 106 -25.32 -4.70 -16.69
CA ASP A 106 -25.67 -3.26 -16.75
C ASP A 106 -24.45 -2.33 -16.85
N GLY A 107 -23.23 -2.88 -16.88
CA GLY A 107 -21.98 -2.13 -16.93
C GLY A 107 -21.44 -1.70 -15.56
N THR A 108 -22.15 -1.98 -14.47
CA THR A 108 -21.66 -1.71 -13.11
C THR A 108 -20.45 -2.59 -12.80
N ARG A 109 -19.35 -1.97 -12.38
CA ARG A 109 -18.13 -2.66 -11.96
C ARG A 109 -17.96 -2.60 -10.45
N MET A 110 -17.63 -3.74 -9.86
CA MET A 110 -17.36 -3.88 -8.43
C MET A 110 -15.97 -4.47 -8.26
N LYS A 111 -15.19 -3.92 -7.34
CA LYS A 111 -13.87 -4.43 -6.99
C LYS A 111 -13.90 -4.96 -5.57
N TRP A 112 -13.41 -6.18 -5.40
CA TRP A 112 -13.05 -6.72 -4.11
C TRP A 112 -11.54 -6.75 -4.00
N VAL A 113 -11.01 -6.20 -2.90
CA VAL A 113 -9.58 -6.10 -2.66
C VAL A 113 -9.26 -6.81 -1.35
N ARG A 114 -8.30 -7.73 -1.40
CA ARG A 114 -7.81 -8.44 -0.22
C ARG A 114 -6.30 -8.29 -0.09
N PRO A 115 -5.80 -7.69 1.00
CA PRO A 115 -4.37 -7.67 1.26
C PRO A 115 -3.85 -9.08 1.54
N ILE A 116 -2.63 -9.35 1.10
CA ILE A 116 -1.91 -10.60 1.33
C ILE A 116 -0.52 -10.32 1.88
N ASN A 117 0.03 -11.30 2.58
CA ASN A 117 1.41 -11.28 3.04
C ASN A 117 2.24 -12.19 2.13
N ILE A 118 3.27 -11.62 1.53
CA ILE A 118 4.29 -12.30 0.73
C ILE A 118 5.60 -12.21 1.49
N GLU A 119 6.25 -13.35 1.67
CA GLU A 119 7.57 -13.42 2.30
C GLU A 119 8.63 -12.76 1.43
N ALA A 120 9.64 -12.17 2.07
CA ALA A 120 10.75 -11.59 1.35
C ALA A 120 11.51 -12.71 0.61
N PRO A 121 11.88 -12.51 -0.67
CA PRO A 121 12.69 -13.48 -1.38
C PRO A 121 14.10 -13.54 -0.77
N ASN A 122 14.73 -14.72 -0.86
CA ASN A 122 16.09 -14.93 -0.32
C ASN A 122 17.20 -14.26 -1.14
N ASN A 123 16.87 -13.66 -2.29
CA ASN A 123 17.80 -12.96 -3.16
C ASN A 123 17.61 -11.44 -3.09
N VAL A 124 18.66 -10.70 -3.47
CA VAL A 124 18.55 -9.25 -3.63
C VAL A 124 17.54 -8.93 -4.72
N VAL A 125 16.59 -8.05 -4.40
CA VAL A 125 15.60 -7.54 -5.34
C VAL A 125 16.10 -6.22 -5.92
N SER A 126 16.20 -6.13 -7.25
CA SER A 126 16.51 -4.89 -7.97
C SER A 126 15.44 -4.62 -9.01
N ILE A 127 14.94 -3.38 -9.06
CA ILE A 127 14.01 -2.90 -10.08
C ILE A 127 14.67 -1.70 -10.74
N ASP A 128 15.28 -1.91 -11.90
CA ASP A 128 16.09 -0.88 -12.58
C ASP A 128 15.29 0.36 -12.98
N LYS A 129 14.02 0.16 -13.35
CA LYS A 129 13.08 1.24 -13.69
C LYS A 129 11.78 1.05 -12.90
N LEU A 130 11.68 1.77 -11.79
CA LEU A 130 10.47 1.74 -10.96
C LEU A 130 9.24 2.25 -11.73
N PRO A 131 8.13 1.50 -11.75
CA PRO A 131 6.88 1.95 -12.37
C PRO A 131 6.20 2.97 -11.47
N VAL A 132 6.63 4.22 -11.58
CA VAL A 132 6.04 5.35 -10.86
C VAL A 132 4.65 5.63 -11.41
N ARG A 133 3.66 5.66 -10.53
CA ARG A 133 2.31 6.11 -10.86
C ARG A 133 2.09 7.47 -10.24
N SER A 134 2.44 8.49 -11.01
CA SER A 134 2.33 9.91 -10.65
C SER A 134 0.88 10.39 -10.80
N GLY A 135 -0.03 9.82 -10.02
CA GLY A 135 -1.42 10.25 -9.97
C GLY A 135 -2.16 9.52 -8.87
N ARG A 136 -2.99 10.27 -8.13
CA ARG A 136 -4.06 9.64 -7.36
C ARG A 136 -5.05 9.08 -8.38
N VAL A 137 -5.47 7.83 -8.22
CA VAL A 137 -6.43 7.15 -9.12
C VAL A 137 -7.84 7.79 -9.06
N GLU A 138 -8.00 8.84 -8.26
CA GLU A 138 -9.22 9.67 -8.16
C GLU A 138 -9.28 10.84 -9.17
N SER A 139 -8.59 10.76 -10.33
CA SER A 139 -8.69 11.78 -11.41
C SER A 139 -9.59 11.32 -12.55
#